data_AF-A0AAE3HJ39-F1
#
_entry.id   AF-A0AAE3HJ39-F1
#
_cell.length_a   1.000
_cell.length_b   1.000
_cell.length_c   1.000
_cell.angle_alpha   90.00
_cell.angle_beta   90.00
_cell.angle_gamma   90.00
#
_symmetry.space_group_name_H-M   'P 1'
#
loop_
_entity.id
_entity.type
_entity.pdbx_description
1 polymer ?
#
loop_
_entity_poly.entity_id
_entity_poly.type
_entity_poly.pdbx_seq_one_letter_code
_entity_poly.pdbx_strand_id
1 'polypeptide(L)'
;MPSPARRWRSGRWLLALFCLTAAGPAAAESGCLSPATQTIALRHVHDGDTVKRADGESLRLIGIDTPELARDDRPAEAGARRARERLRAIVANADTLRVRYGAERRDHYGRLLGHLYADDVNIQAELLRAGLATPLTIAPNLGHRDCYRAAARQAREQRRGLWALPAYQPQPAAALPADTRGYRVVTGTVQRVGHSRCCIWLNLTEDVALRIARDDSSRFGITDWDALVGQRLEARGKIYRRSGQLRLTLSHPDAWTLY
;
A
#
# COMPACT_ATOMS: atom_id res chain seq x y z
N MET A 1 -39.22 74.55 -22.02
CA MET A 1 -38.62 73.64 -21.03
C MET A 1 -39.73 72.84 -20.40
N PRO A 2 -39.87 71.56 -20.80
CA PRO A 2 -39.68 70.45 -19.85
C PRO A 2 -38.86 69.29 -20.45
N SER A 3 -38.27 68.49 -19.56
CA SER A 3 -37.42 67.30 -19.81
C SER A 3 -38.08 66.19 -20.65
N PRO A 4 -37.26 65.29 -21.19
CA PRO A 4 -37.60 63.87 -21.15
C PRO A 4 -36.52 63.01 -20.48
N ALA A 5 -37.03 62.07 -19.68
CA ALA A 5 -36.31 61.17 -18.80
C ALA A 5 -35.48 60.11 -19.56
N ARG A 6 -34.29 59.80 -19.02
CA ARG A 6 -33.46 58.65 -19.41
C ARG A 6 -34.11 57.36 -18.89
N ARG A 7 -34.44 56.44 -19.81
CA ARG A 7 -34.83 55.07 -19.48
C ARG A 7 -33.57 54.24 -19.16
N TRP A 8 -33.45 53.76 -17.93
CA TRP A 8 -32.48 52.73 -17.56
C TRP A 8 -33.01 51.36 -17.98
N ARG A 9 -32.25 50.63 -18.79
CA ARG A 9 -32.49 49.22 -19.10
C ARG A 9 -31.75 48.36 -18.08
N SER A 10 -32.48 47.65 -17.25
CA SER A 10 -31.98 46.64 -16.33
C SER A 10 -31.50 45.40 -17.10
N GLY A 11 -30.18 45.20 -17.16
CA GLY A 11 -29.57 43.97 -17.63
C GLY A 11 -29.80 42.85 -16.61
N ARG A 12 -30.50 41.79 -17.01
CA ARG A 12 -30.68 40.56 -16.24
C ARG A 12 -29.38 39.77 -16.32
N TRP A 13 -28.62 39.74 -15.22
CA TRP A 13 -27.46 38.85 -15.08
C TRP A 13 -27.97 37.42 -14.82
N LEU A 14 -27.93 36.58 -15.84
CA LEU A 14 -28.12 35.13 -15.68
C LEU A 14 -26.85 34.57 -15.04
N LEU A 15 -26.91 34.32 -13.73
CA LEU A 15 -25.93 33.48 -13.02
C LEU A 15 -26.07 32.06 -13.56
N ALA A 16 -25.18 31.65 -14.45
CA ALA A 16 -25.02 30.26 -14.83
C ALA A 16 -24.46 29.51 -13.60
N LEU A 17 -25.33 28.74 -12.91
CA LEU A 17 -24.89 27.76 -11.92
C LEU A 17 -24.06 26.70 -12.66
N PHE A 18 -22.74 26.80 -12.55
CA PHE A 18 -21.84 25.75 -12.94
C PHE A 18 -22.00 24.62 -11.89
N CYS A 19 -22.90 23.68 -12.16
CA CYS A 19 -22.95 22.43 -11.40
C CYS A 19 -21.63 21.69 -11.61
N LEU A 20 -20.69 21.91 -10.69
CA LEU A 20 -19.49 21.10 -10.54
C LEU A 20 -19.97 19.69 -10.17
N THR A 21 -20.20 18.83 -11.16
CA THR A 21 -20.41 17.41 -10.91
C THR A 21 -19.09 16.87 -10.40
N ALA A 22 -18.91 16.86 -9.08
CA ALA A 22 -17.88 16.08 -8.43
C ALA A 22 -18.18 14.63 -8.81
N ALA A 23 -17.44 14.09 -9.79
CA ALA A 23 -17.39 12.66 -10.03
C ALA A 23 -16.91 12.02 -8.72
N GLY A 24 -17.85 11.47 -7.96
CA GLY A 24 -17.60 10.89 -6.66
C GLY A 24 -16.68 9.66 -6.74
N PRO A 25 -16.19 9.16 -5.58
CA PRO A 25 -15.22 8.06 -5.48
C PRO A 25 -15.74 6.69 -5.96
N ALA A 26 -16.92 6.61 -6.59
CA ALA A 26 -17.57 5.36 -6.98
C ALA A 26 -16.74 4.48 -7.92
N ALA A 27 -15.88 5.07 -8.75
CA ALA A 27 -15.00 4.30 -9.66
C ALA A 27 -13.91 3.49 -8.93
N ALA A 28 -13.57 3.83 -7.68
CA ALA A 28 -12.59 3.06 -6.90
C ALA A 28 -13.23 1.86 -6.17
N GLU A 29 -14.55 1.84 -6.01
CA GLU A 29 -15.24 0.73 -5.32
C GLU A 29 -15.42 -0.48 -6.23
N SER A 30 -15.69 -0.28 -7.52
CA SER A 30 -15.91 -1.36 -8.49
C SER A 30 -14.67 -2.23 -8.72
N GLY A 31 -13.45 -1.68 -8.59
CA GLY A 31 -12.20 -2.42 -8.81
C GLY A 31 -11.86 -3.47 -7.75
N CYS A 32 -12.52 -3.43 -6.58
CA CYS A 32 -12.38 -4.45 -5.55
C CYS A 32 -13.51 -5.49 -5.58
N LEU A 33 -14.52 -5.28 -6.42
CA LEU A 33 -15.63 -6.21 -6.62
C LEU A 33 -15.17 -7.26 -7.62
N SER A 34 -14.83 -8.43 -7.11
CA SER A 34 -14.63 -9.61 -7.93
C SER A 34 -15.14 -10.79 -7.12
N PRO A 35 -16.08 -11.58 -7.67
CA PRO A 35 -16.68 -12.65 -6.90
C PRO A 35 -15.59 -13.62 -6.47
N ALA A 36 -15.49 -13.79 -5.16
CA ALA A 36 -14.67 -14.83 -4.57
C ALA A 36 -15.29 -16.18 -4.85
N THR A 37 -14.47 -17.15 -5.22
CA THR A 37 -14.96 -18.36 -5.88
C THR A 37 -15.16 -19.53 -4.92
N GLN A 38 -14.53 -19.51 -3.74
CA GLN A 38 -14.57 -20.64 -2.81
C GLN A 38 -14.90 -20.20 -1.39
N THR A 39 -15.97 -20.75 -0.81
CA THR A 39 -16.29 -20.61 0.61
C THR A 39 -15.26 -21.32 1.47
N ILE A 40 -14.85 -20.69 2.57
CA ILE A 40 -13.90 -21.25 3.54
C ILE A 40 -14.39 -21.08 4.97
N ALA A 41 -13.92 -21.95 5.87
CA ALA A 41 -14.05 -21.78 7.30
C ALA A 41 -12.70 -21.39 7.92
N LEU A 42 -12.72 -20.48 8.89
CA LEU A 42 -11.53 -20.05 9.62
C LEU A 42 -11.54 -20.62 11.04
N ARG A 43 -10.36 -21.04 11.50
CA ARG A 43 -10.11 -21.45 12.89
C ARG A 43 -9.82 -20.22 13.77
N HIS A 44 -8.94 -19.34 13.32
CA HIS A 44 -8.61 -18.09 14.01
C HIS A 44 -7.87 -17.10 13.10
N VAL A 45 -7.82 -15.84 13.54
CA VAL A 45 -6.97 -14.79 12.96
C VAL A 45 -5.62 -14.78 13.67
N HIS A 46 -4.54 -15.04 12.92
CA HIS A 46 -3.18 -15.12 13.43
C HIS A 46 -2.64 -13.72 13.70
N ASP A 47 -2.59 -12.87 12.68
CA ASP A 47 -2.15 -11.47 12.72
C ASP A 47 -3.00 -10.59 11.78
N GLY A 48 -2.53 -9.39 11.43
CA GLY A 48 -3.29 -8.42 10.63
C GLY A 48 -3.47 -8.79 9.16
N ASP A 49 -2.73 -9.77 8.64
CA ASP A 49 -2.79 -10.20 7.24
C ASP A 49 -2.67 -11.72 7.06
N THR A 50 -2.77 -12.50 8.13
CA THR A 50 -2.72 -13.96 8.09
C THR A 50 -3.85 -14.56 8.92
N VAL A 51 -4.58 -15.49 8.30
CA VAL A 51 -5.64 -16.28 8.97
C VAL A 51 -5.33 -17.77 8.90
N LYS A 52 -5.81 -18.52 9.90
CA LYS A 52 -5.72 -19.98 9.94
C LYS A 52 -7.06 -20.57 9.52
N ARG A 53 -7.07 -21.38 8.47
CA ARG A 53 -8.26 -22.11 7.99
C ARG A 53 -8.59 -23.27 8.93
N ALA A 54 -9.84 -23.73 8.88
CA ALA A 54 -10.33 -24.85 9.71
C ALA A 54 -9.52 -26.14 9.48
N ASP A 55 -9.14 -26.40 8.22
CA ASP A 55 -8.29 -27.52 7.78
C ASP A 55 -6.82 -27.42 8.25
N GLY A 56 -6.46 -26.34 8.96
CA GLY A 56 -5.11 -26.16 9.47
C GLY A 56 -4.15 -25.52 8.48
N GLU A 57 -4.58 -25.12 7.29
CA GLU A 57 -3.74 -24.33 6.38
C GLU A 57 -3.70 -22.85 6.78
N SER A 58 -2.56 -22.21 6.58
CA SER A 58 -2.43 -20.76 6.76
C SER A 58 -2.70 -20.04 5.43
N LEU A 59 -3.50 -18.98 5.47
CA LEU A 59 -3.81 -18.12 4.33
C LEU A 59 -3.23 -16.72 4.59
N ARG A 60 -2.28 -16.30 3.75
CA ARG A 60 -1.74 -14.94 3.71
C ARG A 60 -2.61 -14.08 2.78
N LEU A 61 -3.06 -12.96 3.32
CA LEU A 61 -3.81 -11.94 2.59
C LEU A 61 -2.84 -11.17 1.69
N ILE A 62 -2.82 -11.51 0.41
CA ILE A 62 -1.93 -10.89 -0.59
C ILE A 62 -2.40 -9.48 -0.97
N GLY A 63 -1.47 -8.67 -1.50
CA GLY A 63 -1.73 -7.27 -1.88
C GLY A 63 -1.62 -6.27 -0.72
N ILE A 64 -1.49 -6.76 0.51
CA ILE A 64 -1.32 -5.93 1.71
C ILE A 64 -0.20 -6.45 2.60
N ASP A 65 0.24 -5.57 3.49
CA ASP A 65 1.12 -5.90 4.61
C ASP A 65 0.69 -5.11 5.85
N THR A 66 0.69 -5.78 6.99
CA THR A 66 0.33 -5.18 8.28
C THR A 66 1.53 -5.09 9.21
N PRO A 67 1.49 -4.18 10.20
CA PRO A 67 2.56 -4.10 11.20
C PRO A 67 2.65 -5.42 11.97
N GLU A 68 3.88 -5.85 12.26
CA GLU A 68 4.16 -7.14 12.88
C GLU A 68 3.74 -7.18 14.36
N LEU A 69 3.18 -8.30 14.81
CA LEU A 69 2.93 -8.53 16.24
C LEU A 69 4.26 -8.81 16.98
N ALA A 70 4.19 -8.74 18.31
CA ALA A 70 5.31 -9.11 19.15
C ALA A 70 5.70 -10.57 18.90
N ARG A 71 6.99 -10.81 18.73
CA ARG A 71 7.54 -12.14 18.48
C ARG A 71 8.93 -12.23 19.07
N ASP A 72 9.19 -13.31 19.80
CA ASP A 72 10.45 -13.55 20.49
C ASP A 72 10.80 -12.34 21.39
N ASP A 73 11.95 -11.72 21.20
CA ASP A 73 12.41 -10.52 21.91
C ASP A 73 11.96 -9.20 21.26
N ARG A 74 11.21 -9.25 20.15
CA ARG A 74 10.79 -8.06 19.41
C ARG A 74 9.41 -7.58 19.85
N PRO A 75 9.27 -6.29 20.24
CA PRO A 75 7.97 -5.72 20.57
C PRO A 75 7.08 -5.63 19.32
N ALA A 76 5.77 -5.56 19.54
CA ALA A 76 4.81 -5.35 18.47
C ALA A 76 5.02 -3.99 17.81
N GLU A 77 4.91 -3.94 16.49
CA GLU A 77 4.92 -2.68 15.75
C GLU A 77 3.63 -1.88 16.03
N ALA A 78 3.75 -0.55 15.99
CA ALA A 78 2.63 0.34 16.22
C ALA A 78 1.51 0.07 15.21
N GLY A 79 0.30 -0.21 15.74
CA GLY A 79 -0.88 -0.55 14.93
C GLY A 79 -1.11 -2.05 14.69
N ALA A 80 -0.17 -2.93 15.01
CA ALA A 80 -0.28 -4.38 14.76
C ALA A 80 -1.53 -5.00 15.42
N ARG A 81 -1.75 -4.71 16.72
CA ARG A 81 -2.91 -5.22 17.47
C ARG A 81 -4.23 -4.73 16.87
N ARG A 82 -4.30 -3.44 16.52
CA ARG A 82 -5.50 -2.83 15.92
C ARG A 82 -5.82 -3.44 14.55
N ALA A 83 -4.81 -3.73 13.72
CA ALA A 83 -5.00 -4.42 12.45
C ALA A 83 -5.58 -5.83 12.63
N ARG A 84 -4.99 -6.63 13.55
CA ARG A 84 -5.47 -7.97 13.89
C ARG A 84 -6.89 -7.95 14.44
N GLU A 85 -7.18 -7.05 15.37
CA GLU A 85 -8.51 -6.92 15.99
C GLU A 85 -9.57 -6.52 14.97
N ARG A 86 -9.24 -5.61 14.03
CA ARG A 86 -10.16 -5.27 12.94
C ARG A 86 -10.42 -6.47 12.03
N LEU A 87 -9.38 -7.21 11.63
CA LEU A 87 -9.56 -8.42 10.84
C LEU A 87 -10.40 -9.46 11.58
N ARG A 88 -10.13 -9.69 12.87
CA ARG A 88 -10.93 -10.58 13.73
C ARG A 88 -12.39 -10.16 13.81
N ALA A 89 -12.66 -8.87 13.98
CA ALA A 89 -14.02 -8.35 14.05
C ALA A 89 -14.77 -8.52 12.72
N ILE A 90 -14.14 -8.24 11.57
CA ILE A 90 -14.76 -8.46 10.26
C ILE A 90 -15.10 -9.94 10.08
N VAL A 91 -14.13 -10.82 10.36
CA VAL A 91 -14.30 -12.27 10.23
C VAL A 91 -15.38 -12.83 11.16
N ALA A 92 -15.45 -12.36 12.41
CA ALA A 92 -16.39 -12.87 13.40
C ALA A 92 -17.85 -12.45 13.15
N ASN A 93 -18.06 -11.36 12.42
CA ASN A 93 -19.40 -10.84 12.09
C ASN A 93 -19.83 -11.18 10.66
N ALA A 94 -19.04 -11.98 9.92
CA ALA A 94 -19.36 -12.35 8.55
C ALA A 94 -20.28 -13.57 8.53
N ASP A 95 -21.35 -13.52 7.73
CA ASP A 95 -22.21 -14.68 7.50
C ASP A 95 -21.51 -15.69 6.59
N THR A 96 -20.76 -15.20 5.59
CA THR A 96 -19.99 -16.04 4.67
C THR A 96 -18.60 -15.48 4.43
N LEU A 97 -17.60 -16.38 4.51
CA LEU A 97 -16.22 -16.10 4.14
C LEU A 97 -15.86 -16.81 2.84
N ARG A 98 -15.31 -16.05 1.89
CA ARG A 98 -14.87 -16.59 0.59
C ARG A 98 -13.45 -16.16 0.27
N VAL A 99 -12.71 -17.02 -0.42
CA VAL A 99 -11.35 -16.74 -0.88
C VAL A 99 -11.28 -16.77 -2.41
N ARG A 100 -10.48 -15.84 -2.96
CA ARG A 100 -9.96 -15.89 -4.32
C ARG A 100 -8.45 -16.02 -4.25
N TYR A 101 -7.91 -17.15 -4.69
CA TYR A 101 -6.47 -17.36 -4.68
C TYR A 101 -5.76 -16.49 -5.72
N GLY A 102 -4.49 -16.19 -5.43
CA GLY A 102 -3.58 -15.58 -6.41
C GLY A 102 -3.26 -16.52 -7.57
N ALA A 103 -2.65 -15.97 -8.63
CA ALA A 103 -2.09 -16.74 -9.73
C ALA A 103 -1.04 -17.74 -9.23
N GLU A 104 -0.18 -17.29 -8.32
CA GLU A 104 0.64 -18.17 -7.50
C GLU A 104 -0.11 -18.48 -6.21
N ARG A 105 -0.37 -19.77 -5.97
CA ARG A 105 -1.25 -20.23 -4.90
C ARG A 105 -0.56 -20.35 -3.54
N ARG A 106 0.75 -20.55 -3.51
CA ARG A 106 1.53 -20.72 -2.27
C ARG A 106 2.81 -19.91 -2.31
N ASP A 107 3.23 -19.39 -1.16
CA ASP A 107 4.58 -18.87 -0.99
C ASP A 107 5.59 -19.97 -0.62
N HIS A 108 6.86 -19.59 -0.50
CA HIS A 108 7.94 -20.49 -0.11
C HIS A 108 7.85 -21.02 1.33
N TYR A 109 6.97 -20.46 2.17
CA TYR A 109 6.65 -20.99 3.49
C TYR A 109 5.47 -21.98 3.47
N GLY A 110 4.92 -22.25 2.28
CA GLY A 110 3.77 -23.15 2.10
C GLY A 110 2.42 -22.53 2.45
N ARG A 111 2.35 -21.23 2.78
CA ARG A 111 1.09 -20.54 3.07
C ARG A 111 0.32 -20.35 1.78
N LEU A 112 -0.99 -20.55 1.84
CA LEU A 112 -1.87 -20.18 0.73
C LEU A 112 -1.89 -18.67 0.55
N LEU A 113 -2.00 -18.22 -0.69
CA LEU A 113 -2.01 -16.81 -1.07
C LEU A 113 -3.38 -16.44 -1.65
N GLY A 114 -4.10 -15.51 -1.02
CA GLY A 114 -5.44 -15.15 -1.52
C GLY A 114 -6.01 -13.83 -1.02
N HIS A 115 -7.09 -13.44 -1.69
CA HIS A 115 -7.96 -12.34 -1.34
C HIS A 115 -9.17 -12.88 -0.58
N LEU A 116 -9.41 -12.36 0.62
CA LEU A 116 -10.46 -12.80 1.51
C LEU A 116 -11.61 -11.82 1.49
N TYR A 117 -12.82 -12.37 1.46
CA TYR A 117 -14.07 -11.64 1.38
C TYR A 117 -14.97 -12.06 2.53
N ALA A 118 -15.62 -11.08 3.15
CA ALA A 118 -16.69 -11.25 4.12
C ALA A 118 -17.95 -10.66 3.50
N ASP A 119 -18.98 -11.47 3.28
CA ASP A 119 -20.27 -11.03 2.70
C ASP A 119 -20.08 -10.21 1.41
N ASP A 120 -19.21 -10.72 0.53
CA ASP A 120 -18.80 -10.12 -0.75
C ASP A 120 -18.02 -8.79 -0.66
N VAL A 121 -17.69 -8.35 0.55
CA VAL A 121 -16.79 -7.22 0.80
C VAL A 121 -15.34 -7.70 0.88
N ASN A 122 -14.46 -7.09 0.08
CA ASN A 122 -13.02 -7.39 0.11
C ASN A 122 -12.38 -6.87 1.41
N ILE A 123 -11.92 -7.78 2.27
CA ILE A 123 -11.40 -7.45 3.61
C ILE A 123 -10.11 -6.64 3.53
N GLN A 124 -9.22 -6.94 2.58
CA GLN A 124 -7.97 -6.20 2.44
C GLN A 124 -8.21 -4.75 2.03
N ALA A 125 -9.17 -4.49 1.14
CA ALA A 125 -9.58 -3.13 0.79
C ALA A 125 -10.09 -2.37 2.02
N GLU A 126 -10.89 -3.01 2.87
CA GLU A 126 -11.38 -2.43 4.12
C GLU A 126 -10.23 -2.09 5.09
N LEU A 127 -9.26 -2.99 5.25
CA LEU A 127 -8.08 -2.72 6.08
C LEU A 127 -7.25 -1.55 5.54
N LEU A 128 -7.07 -1.45 4.23
CA LEU A 128 -6.36 -0.35 3.58
C LEU A 128 -7.11 0.97 3.75
N ARG A 129 -8.42 1.01 3.50
CA ARG A 129 -9.27 2.19 3.71
C ARG A 129 -9.22 2.65 5.16
N ALA A 130 -9.22 1.73 6.12
CA ALA A 130 -9.10 2.05 7.54
C ALA A 130 -7.68 2.52 7.94
N GLY A 131 -6.71 2.46 7.03
CA GLY A 131 -5.32 2.79 7.31
C GLY A 131 -4.68 1.79 8.28
N LEU A 132 -5.05 0.51 8.22
CA LEU A 132 -4.55 -0.55 9.11
C LEU A 132 -3.58 -1.51 8.40
N ALA A 133 -3.38 -1.32 7.10
CA ALA A 133 -2.43 -2.04 6.29
C ALA A 133 -1.77 -1.08 5.28
N THR A 134 -0.65 -1.51 4.71
CA THR A 134 0.01 -0.87 3.56
C THR A 134 -0.18 -1.71 2.31
N PRO A 135 -0.26 -1.10 1.12
CA PRO A 135 -0.34 -1.87 -0.12
C PRO A 135 1.02 -2.53 -0.39
N LEU A 136 1.01 -3.83 -0.68
CA LEU A 136 2.21 -4.62 -0.98
C LEU A 136 2.00 -5.36 -2.30
N THR A 137 2.71 -4.95 -3.34
CA THR A 137 2.59 -5.55 -4.68
C THR A 137 3.72 -6.54 -4.93
N ILE A 138 3.36 -7.81 -5.13
CA ILE A 138 4.29 -8.90 -5.40
C ILE A 138 3.75 -9.68 -6.61
N ALA A 139 4.55 -9.74 -7.69
CA ALA A 139 4.22 -10.52 -8.88
C ALA A 139 4.40 -12.03 -8.60
N PRO A 140 3.64 -12.92 -9.25
CA PRO A 140 2.62 -12.66 -10.26
C PRO A 140 1.22 -12.32 -9.69
N ASN A 141 1.10 -12.20 -8.36
CA ASN A 141 -0.15 -11.97 -7.65
C ASN A 141 -0.58 -10.49 -7.67
N LEU A 142 -0.89 -9.99 -8.87
CA LEU A 142 -1.23 -8.58 -9.13
C LEU A 142 -2.74 -8.29 -9.10
N GLY A 143 -3.57 -9.28 -8.73
CA GLY A 143 -5.02 -9.09 -8.60
C GLY A 143 -5.35 -7.98 -7.60
N HIS A 144 -6.35 -7.13 -7.92
CA HIS A 144 -6.81 -6.01 -7.09
C HIS A 144 -5.77 -4.91 -6.80
N ARG A 145 -4.58 -4.97 -7.39
CA ARG A 145 -3.47 -4.01 -7.20
C ARG A 145 -3.95 -2.57 -7.25
N ASP A 146 -4.66 -2.17 -8.31
CA ASP A 146 -5.07 -0.78 -8.50
C ASP A 146 -6.11 -0.34 -7.47
N CYS A 147 -7.07 -1.20 -7.14
CA CYS A 147 -8.05 -0.91 -6.10
C CYS A 147 -7.39 -0.76 -4.72
N TYR A 148 -6.47 -1.64 -4.37
CA TYR A 148 -5.73 -1.57 -3.10
C TYR A 148 -4.88 -0.30 -3.02
N ARG A 149 -4.22 0.08 -4.11
CA ARG A 149 -3.47 1.35 -4.18
C ARG A 149 -4.41 2.55 -4.01
N ALA A 150 -5.60 2.53 -4.60
CA ALA A 150 -6.59 3.60 -4.44
C ALA A 150 -7.10 3.69 -3.00
N ALA A 151 -7.45 2.57 -2.38
CA ALA A 151 -7.89 2.50 -0.98
C ALA A 151 -6.81 3.04 -0.02
N ALA A 152 -5.56 2.61 -0.20
CA ALA A 152 -4.44 3.08 0.60
C ALA A 152 -4.17 4.59 0.43
N ARG A 153 -4.30 5.10 -0.80
CA ARG A 153 -4.09 6.53 -1.11
C ARG A 153 -5.08 7.39 -0.32
N GLN A 154 -6.36 7.04 -0.31
CA GLN A 154 -7.38 7.76 0.46
C GLN A 154 -7.06 7.80 1.96
N ALA A 155 -6.67 6.65 2.53
CA ALA A 155 -6.29 6.58 3.95
C ALA A 155 -5.05 7.45 4.26
N ARG A 156 -4.09 7.52 3.33
CA ARG A 156 -2.88 8.34 3.45
C ARG A 156 -3.19 9.83 3.40
N GLU A 157 -3.98 10.27 2.42
CA GLU A 157 -4.41 11.67 2.28
C GLU A 157 -5.14 12.17 3.53
N GLN A 158 -5.91 11.29 4.18
CA GLN A 158 -6.64 11.59 5.40
C GLN A 158 -5.84 11.32 6.69
N ARG A 159 -4.55 10.94 6.59
CA ARG A 159 -3.68 10.56 7.72
C ARG A 159 -4.35 9.57 8.68
N ARG A 160 -5.05 8.57 8.14
CA ARG A 160 -5.81 7.61 8.93
C ARG A 160 -4.93 6.46 9.41
N GLY A 161 -5.11 6.05 10.67
CA GLY A 161 -4.48 4.85 11.22
C GLY A 161 -2.95 4.93 11.19
N LEU A 162 -2.31 3.97 10.54
CA LEU A 162 -0.86 3.92 10.34
C LEU A 162 -0.32 5.21 9.72
N TRP A 163 -1.06 5.83 8.80
CA TRP A 163 -0.67 7.06 8.13
C TRP A 163 -0.68 8.32 9.01
N ALA A 164 -1.03 8.22 10.30
CA ALA A 164 -0.80 9.26 11.30
C ALA A 164 0.54 9.10 12.04
N LEU A 165 1.16 7.93 11.94
CA LEU A 165 2.35 7.58 12.73
C LEU A 165 3.63 8.08 12.04
N PRO A 166 4.65 8.51 12.82
CA PRO A 166 5.92 8.99 12.26
C PRO A 166 6.61 8.02 11.30
N ALA A 167 6.58 6.71 11.60
CA ALA A 167 7.21 5.68 10.76
C ALA A 167 6.61 5.54 9.35
N TYR A 168 5.39 6.02 9.15
CA TYR A 168 4.65 5.97 7.88
C TYR A 168 4.64 7.32 7.16
N GLN A 169 5.30 8.34 7.71
CA GLN A 169 5.55 9.61 7.03
C GLN A 169 6.86 9.54 6.22
N PRO A 170 7.00 10.34 5.16
CA PRO A 170 8.27 10.51 4.47
C PRO A 170 9.39 10.95 5.40
N GLN A 171 10.51 10.21 5.40
CA GLN A 171 11.71 10.49 6.17
C GLN A 171 12.93 10.55 5.23
N PRO A 172 13.81 11.55 5.34
CA PRO A 172 15.05 11.58 4.58
C PRO A 172 15.94 10.38 4.92
N ALA A 173 16.55 9.75 3.93
CA ALA A 173 17.47 8.62 4.11
C ALA A 173 18.60 8.95 5.09
N ALA A 174 19.15 10.17 5.02
CA ALA A 174 20.21 10.65 5.90
C ALA A 174 19.77 10.86 7.37
N ALA A 175 18.46 10.87 7.65
CA ALA A 175 17.91 11.06 8.99
C ALA A 175 17.43 9.75 9.63
N LEU A 176 17.62 8.60 8.97
CA LEU A 176 17.19 7.31 9.50
C LEU A 176 18.18 6.82 10.58
N PRO A 177 17.70 6.51 11.80
CA PRO A 177 18.52 5.87 12.83
C PRO A 177 19.11 4.53 12.36
N ALA A 178 20.34 4.20 12.76
CA ALA A 178 21.04 2.99 12.32
C ALA A 178 20.33 1.67 12.73
N ASP A 179 19.49 1.70 13.76
CA ASP A 179 18.71 0.57 14.27
C ASP A 179 17.29 0.49 13.68
N THR A 180 16.95 1.36 12.71
CA THR A 180 15.63 1.40 12.07
C THR A 180 15.24 0.04 11.48
N ARG A 181 14.00 -0.39 11.77
CA ARG A 181 13.37 -1.59 11.20
C ARG A 181 11.91 -1.38 10.88
N GLY A 182 11.35 -2.28 10.08
CA GLY A 182 9.93 -2.32 9.74
C GLY A 182 9.59 -1.38 8.59
N TYR A 183 8.29 -1.14 8.37
CA TYR A 183 7.85 -0.30 7.25
C TYR A 183 8.36 1.15 7.38
N ARG A 184 8.90 1.71 6.30
CA ARG A 184 9.32 3.12 6.19
C ARG A 184 8.93 3.71 4.85
N VAL A 185 8.75 5.03 4.84
CA VAL A 185 8.71 5.86 3.63
C VAL A 185 9.99 6.67 3.58
N VAL A 186 10.92 6.28 2.71
CA VAL A 186 12.27 6.85 2.63
C VAL A 186 12.36 7.77 1.44
N THR A 187 12.84 8.99 1.65
CA THR A 187 13.11 9.96 0.58
C THR A 187 14.59 10.23 0.47
N GLY A 188 15.08 10.50 -0.73
CA GLY A 188 16.49 10.80 -0.95
C GLY A 188 16.82 11.01 -2.41
N THR A 189 18.07 11.37 -2.66
CA THR A 189 18.64 11.46 -4.00
C THR A 189 19.52 10.23 -4.22
N VAL A 190 19.43 9.62 -5.41
CA VAL A 190 20.32 8.51 -5.75
C VAL A 190 21.74 9.05 -5.90
N GLN A 191 22.63 8.68 -4.98
CA GLN A 191 24.04 9.08 -5.01
C GLN A 191 24.87 8.14 -5.87
N ARG A 192 24.53 6.85 -5.86
CA ARG A 192 25.27 5.83 -6.61
C ARG A 192 24.40 4.63 -6.96
N VAL A 193 24.56 4.14 -8.16
CA VAL A 193 23.96 2.90 -8.62
C VAL A 193 25.02 1.80 -8.56
N GLY A 194 24.63 0.65 -8.00
CA GLY A 194 25.48 -0.53 -7.89
C GLY A 194 24.88 -1.69 -8.66
N HIS A 195 25.70 -2.38 -9.43
CA HIS A 195 25.28 -3.54 -10.21
C HIS A 195 25.93 -4.81 -9.70
N SER A 196 25.12 -5.85 -9.59
CA SER A 196 25.58 -7.21 -9.31
C SER A 196 24.77 -8.22 -10.11
N ARG A 197 25.18 -9.49 -10.05
CA ARG A 197 24.48 -10.60 -10.70
C ARG A 197 23.06 -10.79 -10.15
N CYS A 198 22.83 -10.55 -8.86
CA CYS A 198 21.54 -10.82 -8.22
C CYS A 198 20.67 -9.58 -7.99
N CYS A 199 21.25 -8.38 -8.03
CA CYS A 199 20.51 -7.15 -7.75
C CYS A 199 21.15 -5.87 -8.30
N ILE A 200 20.30 -4.85 -8.42
CA ILE A 200 20.65 -3.45 -8.55
C ILE A 200 20.51 -2.79 -7.18
N TRP A 201 21.43 -1.89 -6.86
CA TRP A 201 21.46 -1.11 -5.65
C TRP A 201 21.33 0.37 -5.98
N LEU A 202 20.35 1.06 -5.41
CA LEU A 202 20.27 2.52 -5.45
C LEU A 202 20.67 3.05 -4.07
N ASN A 203 21.88 3.58 -3.96
CA ASN A 203 22.42 4.07 -2.70
C ASN A 203 21.97 5.53 -2.54
N LEU A 204 21.23 5.80 -1.47
CA LEU A 204 20.76 7.15 -1.14
C LEU A 204 21.74 7.86 -0.19
N THR A 205 22.45 7.07 0.61
CA THR A 205 23.59 7.45 1.44
C THR A 205 24.58 6.28 1.47
N GLU A 206 25.69 6.42 2.19
CA GLU A 206 26.56 5.27 2.51
C GLU A 206 25.83 4.17 3.31
N ASP A 207 24.95 4.57 4.22
CA ASP A 207 24.25 3.68 5.15
C ASP A 207 22.88 3.21 4.68
N VAL A 208 22.30 3.79 3.62
CA VAL A 208 20.94 3.48 3.17
C VAL A 208 20.92 3.17 1.68
N ALA A 209 20.49 1.95 1.33
CA ALA A 209 20.35 1.51 -0.05
C ALA A 209 19.00 0.85 -0.34
N LEU A 210 18.49 1.09 -1.55
CA LEU A 210 17.35 0.37 -2.10
C LEU A 210 17.87 -0.81 -2.91
N ARG A 211 17.30 -1.98 -2.69
CA ARG A 211 17.65 -3.22 -3.38
C ARG A 211 16.54 -3.59 -4.35
N ILE A 212 16.89 -3.82 -5.60
CA ILE A 212 15.99 -4.36 -6.62
C ILE A 212 16.59 -5.69 -7.10
N ALA A 213 15.85 -6.79 -6.99
CA ALA A 213 16.32 -8.08 -7.50
C ALA A 213 16.43 -8.03 -9.04
N ARG A 214 17.39 -8.76 -9.63
CA ARG A 214 17.51 -8.77 -11.10
C ARG A 214 16.25 -9.29 -11.78
N ASP A 215 15.62 -10.30 -11.22
CA ASP A 215 14.39 -10.89 -11.76
C ASP A 215 13.19 -9.92 -11.73
N ASP A 216 13.22 -8.92 -10.85
CA ASP A 216 12.19 -7.88 -10.75
C ASP A 216 12.53 -6.64 -11.59
N SER A 217 13.79 -6.44 -11.97
CA SER A 217 14.27 -5.18 -12.53
C SER A 217 13.58 -4.75 -13.82
N SER A 218 13.21 -5.70 -14.69
CA SER A 218 12.50 -5.41 -15.94
C SER A 218 11.13 -4.76 -15.72
N ARG A 219 10.50 -4.99 -14.56
CA ARG A 219 9.18 -4.43 -14.22
C ARG A 219 9.21 -2.92 -14.01
N PHE A 220 10.38 -2.37 -13.72
CA PHE A 220 10.55 -0.94 -13.48
C PHE A 220 10.61 -0.14 -14.78
N GLY A 221 10.74 -0.78 -15.94
CA GLY A 221 10.81 -0.11 -17.24
C GLY A 221 12.07 0.75 -17.42
N ILE A 222 13.09 0.55 -16.58
CA ILE A 222 14.34 1.30 -16.63
C ILE A 222 15.39 0.49 -17.39
N THR A 223 15.86 1.08 -18.49
CA THR A 223 16.91 0.52 -19.33
C THR A 223 18.29 0.98 -18.88
N ASP A 224 18.43 2.26 -18.51
CA ASP A 224 19.64 2.85 -17.98
C ASP A 224 19.43 3.21 -16.50
N TRP A 225 19.97 2.36 -15.63
CA TRP A 225 19.86 2.56 -14.19
C TRP A 225 20.82 3.64 -13.70
N ASP A 226 21.99 3.79 -14.33
CA ASP A 226 23.00 4.77 -13.93
C ASP A 226 22.51 6.21 -14.17
N ALA A 227 21.63 6.42 -15.15
CA ALA A 227 20.93 7.68 -15.37
C ALA A 227 20.03 8.14 -14.20
N LEU A 228 19.78 7.29 -13.20
CA LEU A 228 19.08 7.70 -11.99
C LEU A 228 19.95 8.48 -11.01
N VAL A 229 21.28 8.49 -11.15
CA VAL A 229 22.16 9.28 -10.27
C VAL A 229 21.76 10.75 -10.33
N GLY A 230 21.60 11.37 -9.16
CA GLY A 230 21.12 12.75 -9.02
C GLY A 230 19.59 12.89 -9.00
N GLN A 231 18.83 11.86 -9.37
CA GLN A 231 17.37 11.90 -9.30
C GLN A 231 16.87 11.74 -7.86
N ARG A 232 15.82 12.50 -7.52
CA ARG A 232 15.16 12.40 -6.23
C ARG A 232 14.05 11.35 -6.30
N LEU A 233 13.89 10.60 -5.21
CA LEU A 233 12.87 9.58 -5.11
C LEU A 233 12.21 9.50 -3.72
N GLU A 234 11.07 8.83 -3.69
CA GLU A 234 10.45 8.28 -2.49
C GLU A 234 10.32 6.76 -2.66
N ALA A 235 10.77 5.98 -1.70
CA ALA A 235 10.67 4.53 -1.66
C ALA A 235 9.91 4.08 -0.41
N ARG A 236 9.14 3.01 -0.51
CA ARG A 236 8.18 2.55 0.50
C ARG A 236 8.31 1.05 0.68
N GLY A 237 8.46 0.61 1.93
CA GLY A 237 8.58 -0.82 2.23
C GLY A 237 9.28 -1.11 3.54
N LYS A 238 9.48 -2.39 3.83
CA LYS A 238 10.18 -2.84 5.04
C LYS A 238 11.68 -2.60 4.91
N ILE A 239 12.23 -1.85 5.86
CA ILE A 239 13.67 -1.64 6.02
C ILE A 239 14.24 -2.68 6.99
N TYR A 240 15.43 -3.17 6.67
CA TYR A 240 16.18 -4.10 7.52
C TYR A 240 17.67 -3.79 7.45
N ARG A 241 18.39 -4.09 8.52
CA ARG A 241 19.85 -3.94 8.56
C ARG A 241 20.54 -5.22 8.11
N ARG A 242 21.52 -5.11 7.21
CA ARG A 242 22.39 -6.22 6.78
C ARG A 242 23.76 -5.70 6.40
N SER A 243 24.81 -6.31 6.97
CA SER A 243 26.21 -5.95 6.70
C SER A 243 26.48 -4.45 6.95
N GLY A 244 26.08 -3.95 8.12
CA GLY A 244 26.26 -2.54 8.51
C GLY A 244 25.21 -1.58 7.95
N GLN A 245 24.65 -1.86 6.78
CA GLN A 245 23.78 -0.97 6.01
C GLN A 245 22.28 -1.23 6.23
N LEU A 246 21.47 -0.16 6.23
CA LEU A 246 20.02 -0.22 6.12
C LEU A 246 19.61 -0.45 4.66
N ARG A 247 18.73 -1.42 4.45
CA ARG A 247 18.28 -1.85 3.12
C ARG A 247 16.76 -1.91 3.05
N LEU A 248 16.21 -1.40 1.96
CA LEU A 248 14.79 -1.52 1.62
C LEU A 248 14.68 -2.27 0.29
N THR A 249 13.93 -3.36 0.24
CA THR A 249 13.73 -4.12 -1.01
C THR A 249 12.53 -3.58 -1.78
N LEU A 250 12.74 -3.29 -3.06
CA LEU A 250 11.71 -2.90 -4.01
C LEU A 250 11.47 -4.07 -4.98
N SER A 251 10.36 -4.78 -4.81
CA SER A 251 9.94 -5.89 -5.68
C SER A 251 9.06 -5.44 -6.85
N HIS A 252 8.53 -4.21 -6.81
CA HIS A 252 7.60 -3.70 -7.81
C HIS A 252 7.67 -2.16 -7.90
N PRO A 253 7.48 -1.54 -9.09
CA PRO A 253 7.47 -0.08 -9.25
C PRO A 253 6.39 0.66 -8.45
N ASP A 254 5.41 -0.01 -7.83
CA ASP A 254 4.47 0.70 -6.94
C ASP A 254 5.09 1.13 -5.62
N ALA A 255 6.21 0.52 -5.26
CA ALA A 255 6.91 0.78 -4.01
C ALA A 255 7.79 2.03 -4.07
N TRP A 256 7.82 2.77 -5.19
CA TRP A 256 8.57 4.02 -5.28
C TRP A 256 7.90 5.08 -6.15
N THR A 257 8.47 6.29 -6.16
CA THR A 257 8.12 7.41 -7.03
C THR A 257 9.40 8.17 -7.32
N LEU A 258 9.68 8.49 -8.59
CA LEU A 258 10.73 9.42 -9.00
C LEU A 258 10.13 10.84 -9.10
N TYR A 259 10.90 11.86 -8.72
CA TYR A 259 10.53 13.27 -8.78
C TYR A 259 11.34 14.02 -9.83
#